data_AF-A0A151R419-F1
#
_entry.id   AF-A0A151R419-F1
#
_cell.length_a   1.000
_cell.length_b   1.000
_cell.length_c   1.000
_cell.angle_alpha   90.00
_cell.angle_beta   90.00
_cell.angle_gamma   90.00
#
_symmetry.space_group_name_H-M   'P 1'
#
loop_
_entity.id
_entity.type
_entity.pdbx_description
1 polymer ?
#
loop_
_entity_poly.entity_id
_entity_poly.type
_entity_poly.pdbx_seq_one_letter_code
_entity_poly.pdbx_strand_id
1 'polypeptide(L)' 'KLNDLDSLQLELMENLRDKKFLVVLDNVWIERNDNWISLKKPFLSGIRGSKILMTTRSAILQYRRGIVGDDPKH' A
#
# COMPACT_ATOMS: atom_id res chain seq x y z
N LYS A 1 10.20 -6.20 23.62
CA LYS A 1 10.34 -5.13 22.61
C LYS A 1 9.23 -5.37 21.59
N LEU A 2 8.28 -4.45 21.43
CA LEU A 2 7.43 -4.45 20.24
C LEU A 2 8.37 -4.34 19.04
N ASN A 3 8.21 -5.17 18.02
CA ASN A 3 9.20 -5.32 16.95
C ASN A 3 9.34 -3.99 16.20
N ASP A 4 10.58 -3.62 15.82
CA ASP A 4 10.89 -2.33 15.18
C ASP A 4 10.04 -2.05 13.92
N LEU A 5 9.58 -3.11 13.23
CA LEU A 5 8.69 -3.02 12.07
C LEU A 5 7.30 -2.50 12.41
N ASP A 6 6.77 -2.85 13.59
CA ASP A 6 5.45 -2.36 14.05
C ASP A 6 5.53 -0.87 14.38
N SER A 7 6.64 -0.44 15.00
CA SER A 7 6.90 0.97 15.27
C SER A 7 7.04 1.80 14.00
N LEU A 8 7.75 1.29 12.98
CA LEU A 8 7.89 1.98 11.70
C LEU A 8 6.56 2.11 10.96
N GLN A 9 5.70 1.08 11.02
CA GLN A 9 4.35 1.15 10.45
C GLN A 9 3.49 2.21 11.15
N LEU A 10 3.54 2.27 12.48
CA LEU A 10 2.82 3.29 13.26
C LEU A 10 3.32 4.70 12.94
N GLU A 11 4.62 4.90 12.89
CA GLU A 11 5.21 6.19 12.53
C GLU A 11 4.81 6.63 11.12
N LEU A 12 4.81 5.70 10.15
CA LEU A 12 4.36 5.98 8.79
C LEU A 12 2.86 6.31 8.75
N MET A 13 2.02 5.62 9.53
CA MET A 13 0.59 5.93 9.66
C MET A 13 0.36 7.35 10.15
N GLU A 14 1.02 7.75 11.24
CA GLU A 14 0.91 9.10 11.79
C GLU A 14 1.40 10.15 10.80
N ASN A 15 2.49 9.86 10.08
CA ASN A 15 3.03 10.77 9.08
C ASN A 15 2.14 10.94 7.85
N LEU A 16 1.34 9.93 7.49
CA LEU A 16 0.45 9.97 6.34
C LEU A 16 -0.97 10.43 6.69
N ARG A 17 -1.32 10.43 7.98
CA ARG A 17 -2.64 10.85 8.47
C ARG A 17 -3.00 12.24 7.95
N ASP A 18 -4.22 12.35 7.44
CA ASP A 18 -4.82 13.59 6.94
C ASP A 18 -4.06 14.25 5.77
N LYS A 19 -3.14 13.53 5.12
CA LYS A 19 -2.42 13.98 3.93
C LYS A 19 -2.93 13.29 2.67
N LYS A 20 -2.89 14.02 1.56
CA LYS A 20 -3.03 13.47 0.21
C LYS A 20 -1.66 13.12 -0.32
N PHE A 21 -1.46 11.89 -0.76
CA PHE A 21 -0.17 11.44 -1.26
C PHE A 21 -0.27 10.57 -2.52
N LEU A 22 0.85 10.49 -3.23
CA LEU A 22 1.13 9.47 -4.23
C LEU A 22 2.40 8.74 -3.80
N VAL A 23 2.29 7.43 -3.56
CA VAL A 23 3.44 6.57 -3.26
C VAL A 23 3.74 5.72 -4.48
N VAL A 24 4.98 5.75 -4.94
CA VAL A 24 5.45 4.90 -6.05
C VAL A 24 6.35 3.82 -5.45
N LEU A 25 5.91 2.57 -5.58
CA LEU A 25 6.67 1.40 -5.17
C LEU A 25 7.21 0.74 -6.43
N ASP A 26 8.49 0.98 -6.72
CA ASP A 26 9.12 0.45 -7.93
C ASP A 26 9.65 -0.98 -7.73
N ASN A 27 9.42 -1.84 -8.71
CA ASN A 27 9.96 -3.21 -8.79
C ASN A 27 9.65 -4.10 -7.56
N VAL A 28 8.42 -4.01 -7.02
CA VAL A 28 8.02 -4.81 -5.85
C VAL A 28 7.71 -6.25 -6.24
N TRP A 29 8.27 -7.21 -5.49
CA TRP A 29 7.94 -8.63 -5.59
C TRP A 29 7.28 -9.10 -4.28
N ILE A 30 5.97 -9.28 -4.30
CA ILE A 30 5.20 -9.82 -3.18
C ILE A 30 4.70 -11.21 -3.55
N GLU A 31 5.23 -12.23 -2.90
CA GLU A 31 4.88 -13.64 -3.18
C GLU A 31 3.56 -14.08 -2.55
N ARG A 32 3.19 -13.46 -1.42
CA ARG A 32 2.03 -13.85 -0.62
C ARG A 32 1.08 -12.68 -0.35
N ASN A 33 -0.21 -12.97 -0.30
CA ASN A 33 -1.25 -11.94 -0.18
C ASN A 33 -1.25 -11.23 1.19
N ASP A 34 -0.88 -11.95 2.25
CA ASP A 34 -0.70 -11.43 3.61
C ASP A 34 0.36 -10.32 3.69
N ASN A 35 1.48 -10.48 2.98
CA ASN A 35 2.54 -9.47 2.90
C ASN A 35 2.04 -8.18 2.25
N TRP A 36 1.20 -8.27 1.21
CA TRP A 36 0.59 -7.08 0.59
C TRP A 36 -0.42 -6.39 1.50
N ILE A 37 -1.23 -7.17 2.22
CA ILE A 37 -2.19 -6.63 3.19
C ILE A 37 -1.44 -5.87 4.28
N SER A 38 -0.37 -6.46 4.83
CA SER A 38 0.46 -5.82 5.84
C SER A 38 1.10 -4.53 5.32
N LEU A 39 1.72 -4.58 4.13
CA LEU A 39 2.38 -3.42 3.51
C LEU A 39 1.42 -2.26 3.27
N LYS A 40 0.17 -2.53 2.93
CA LYS A 40 -0.81 -1.47 2.64
C LYS A 40 -1.32 -0.73 3.88
N LYS A 41 -1.25 -1.32 5.08
CA LYS A 41 -1.90 -0.79 6.28
C LYS A 41 -1.57 0.67 6.55
N PRO A 42 -0.30 1.13 6.46
CA PRO A 42 0.01 2.51 6.79
C PRO A 42 -0.61 3.54 5.85
N PHE A 43 -0.79 3.15 4.59
CA PHE A 43 -1.33 4.02 3.55
C PHE A 43 -2.85 4.19 3.64
N LEU A 44 -3.54 3.38 4.44
CA LEU A 44 -4.98 3.53 4.66
C LEU A 44 -5.32 4.78 5.50
N SER A 45 -4.33 5.38 6.16
CA SER A 45 -4.52 6.61 6.94
C SER A 45 -4.57 7.90 6.10
N GLY A 46 -4.34 7.80 4.78
CA GLY A 46 -4.42 8.94 3.87
C GLY A 46 -5.84 9.42 3.58
N ILE A 47 -5.97 10.67 3.15
CA ILE A 47 -7.27 11.20 2.73
C ILE A 47 -7.69 10.70 1.35
N ARG A 48 -8.98 10.90 1.02
CA ARG A 48 -9.55 10.56 -0.29
C ARG A 48 -8.71 11.12 -1.44
N GLY A 49 -8.43 10.27 -2.42
CA GLY A 49 -7.63 10.61 -3.60
C GLY A 49 -6.12 10.35 -3.42
N SER A 50 -5.69 9.84 -2.26
CA SER A 50 -4.37 9.25 -2.11
C SER A 50 -4.25 7.97 -2.94
N LYS A 51 -3.07 7.73 -3.53
CA LYS A 51 -2.84 6.60 -4.45
C LYS A 51 -1.51 5.90 -4.18
N ILE A 52 -1.48 4.60 -4.45
CA ILE A 52 -0.26 3.81 -4.48
C ILE A 52 -0.11 3.28 -5.90
N LEU A 53 0.96 3.68 -6.58
CA LEU A 53 1.35 3.11 -7.86
C LEU A 53 2.44 2.07 -7.59
N MET A 54 2.20 0.83 -7.99
CA MET A 54 3.21 -0.22 -7.87
C MET A 54 3.56 -0.73 -9.27
N THR A 55 4.86 -0.74 -9.56
CA THR A 55 5.39 -1.46 -10.72
C THR A 55 5.98 -2.78 -10.22
N THR A 56 5.81 -3.84 -11.01
CA THR A 56 6.33 -5.17 -10.69
C THR A 56 6.68 -5.88 -11.99
N ARG A 57 7.78 -6.63 -11.98
CA ARG A 57 8.18 -7.47 -13.13
C ARG A 57 7.50 -8.84 -13.13
N SER A 58 6.73 -9.15 -12.08
CA SER A 58 6.04 -10.44 -11.97
C SER A 58 4.73 -10.44 -12.75
N ALA A 59 4.68 -11.21 -13.84
CA ALA A 59 3.46 -11.41 -14.63
C ALA A 59 2.29 -11.97 -13.81
N ILE A 60 2.56 -12.71 -12.72
CA ILE A 60 1.55 -13.29 -11.82
C ILE A 60 0.76 -12.20 -11.09
N LEU A 61 1.40 -11.09 -10.72
CA LEU A 61 0.73 -9.97 -10.05
C LEU A 61 -0.10 -9.12 -11.02
N GLN A 62 0.21 -9.15 -12.32
CA GLN A 62 -0.56 -8.43 -13.35
C GLN A 62 -1.97 -9.02 -13.51
N TYR A 63 -2.13 -10.35 -13.48
CA TYR A 63 -3.44 -11.01 -13.56
C TYR A 63 -4.33 -10.72 -12.33
N ARG A 64 -3.73 -10.41 -11.17
CA ARG A 64 -4.45 -10.11 -9.93
C ARG A 64 -4.75 -8.61 -9.73
N ARG A 65 -4.28 -7.75 -10.63
CA ARG A 65 -4.46 -6.30 -10.60
C ARG A 65 -5.32 -5.82 -11.76
N GLY A 66 -6.61 -6.16 -11.73
CA GLY A 66 -7.61 -5.24 -12.27
C GLY A 66 -7.47 -3.93 -11.49
N ILE A 67 -7.13 -2.86 -12.20
CA ILE A 67 -6.89 -1.47 -11.78
C ILE A 67 -7.48 -1.12 -10.40
N VAL A 68 -6.63 -0.84 -9.41
CA VAL A 68 -7.06 -0.20 -8.16
C VAL A 68 -7.19 1.30 -8.45
N GLY A 69 -8.33 1.66 -9.03
CA GLY A 69 -8.69 3.01 -9.44
C GLY A 69 -10.18 3.30 -9.30
N ASP A 70 -11.04 2.27 -9.30
CA ASP A 70 -12.47 2.44 -9.10
C ASP A 70 -12.89 1.87 -7.75
N ASP A 71 -13.23 2.78 -6.84
CA ASP A 71 -14.32 2.58 -5.89
C ASP A 71 -15.59 3.10 -6.59
N PRO A 72 -16.41 2.22 -7.19
CA PRO A 72 -17.75 2.59 -7.58
C PRO A 72 -18.65 2.33 -6.38
N LYS A 73 -18.57 3.21 -5.37
CA LYS A 73 -19.53 3.40 -4.28
C LYS A 73 -20.20 2.10 -3.84
N HIS A 74 -19.66 1.41 -2.84
CA HIS A 74 -20.30 0.60 -1.78
C HIS A 74 -19.22 -0.27 -1.13
#